data_AF-A0A0B3B0R9-F1
#
_entry.id   AF-A0A0B3B0R9-F1
#
_cell.length_a   1.000
_cell.length_b   1.000
_cell.length_c   1.000
_cell.angle_alpha   90.00
_cell.angle_beta   90.00
_cell.angle_gamma   90.00
#
_symmetry.space_group_name_H-M   'P 1'
#
loop_
_entity.id
_entity.type
_entity.pdbx_description
1 polymer ?
#
loop_
_entity_poly.entity_id
_entity_poly.type
_entity_poly.pdbx_seq_one_letter_code
_entity_poly.pdbx_strand_id
1 'polypeptide(L)' 'MNYYFDIILPEMQAGIYLPFQDGMIGAGIFGEMQFLSDSGKKIWQINHYKEISRIFNLDLTKKLSVEDTRKRVY' A
#
# COMPACT_ATOMS: atom_id res chain seq x y z
N MET A 1 -3.22 16.05 -3.59
CA MET A 1 -3.01 14.83 -2.76
C MET A 1 -2.30 15.11 -1.44
N ASN A 2 -1.90 16.35 -1.13
CA ASN A 2 -1.08 16.64 0.05
C ASN A 2 -1.83 16.46 1.38
N TYR A 3 -3.08 16.89 1.48
CA TYR A 3 -3.85 16.77 2.73
C TYR A 3 -3.91 15.34 3.30
N TYR A 4 -4.05 14.32 2.45
CA TYR A 4 -4.11 12.94 2.93
C TYR A 4 -2.77 12.49 3.52
N PHE A 5 -1.66 12.71 2.81
CA PHE A 5 -0.33 12.30 3.29
C PHE A 5 0.16 13.16 4.47
N ASP A 6 -0.20 14.44 4.50
CA ASP A 6 0.31 15.39 5.48
C ASP A 6 -0.52 15.43 6.76
N ILE A 7 -1.83 15.15 6.68
CA ILE A 7 -2.76 15.34 7.81
C ILE A 7 -3.41 14.01 8.23
N ILE A 8 -3.85 13.19 7.28
CA ILE A 8 -4.65 11.99 7.61
C ILE A 8 -3.76 10.79 7.91
N LEU A 9 -2.85 10.48 6.99
CA LEU A 9 -1.99 9.30 7.08
C LEU A 9 -1.10 9.27 8.35
N PRO A 10 -0.57 10.40 8.86
CA PRO A 10 0.19 10.42 10.12
C PRO A 10 -0.62 10.03 11.36
N GLU A 11 -1.93 10.30 11.36
CA GLU A 11 -2.83 9.98 12.48
C GLU A 11 -3.21 8.48 12.51
N MET A 12 -3.00 7.77 11.40
CA MET A 12 -3.31 6.35 11.30
C MET A 12 -2.38 5.50 12.18
N GLN A 13 -2.95 4.48 12.82
CA GLN A 13 -2.19 3.56 13.67
C GLN A 13 -1.67 2.33 12.91
N ALA A 14 -2.20 2.09 11.72
CA ALA A 14 -2.03 0.86 10.95
C ALA A 14 -2.50 1.04 9.50
N GLY A 15 -2.04 0.16 8.61
CA GLY A 15 -2.48 0.11 7.22
C GLY A 15 -2.78 -1.32 6.76
N ILE A 16 -3.77 -1.49 5.89
CA ILE A 16 -4.03 -2.75 5.21
C ILE A 16 -4.26 -2.49 3.72
N TYR A 17 -3.73 -3.35 2.86
CA TYR A 17 -3.88 -3.21 1.42
C TYR A 17 -4.19 -4.52 0.72
N LEU A 18 -4.85 -4.40 -0.44
CA LEU A 18 -5.11 -5.49 -1.38
C LEU A 18 -4.29 -5.24 -2.64
N PRO A 19 -3.32 -6.11 -3.00
CA PRO A 19 -2.61 -6.00 -4.28
C PRO A 19 -3.54 -6.37 -5.45
N PHE A 20 -3.10 -6.05 -6.66
CA PHE A 20 -3.69 -6.59 -7.88
C PHE A 20 -3.59 -8.13 -7.91
N GLN A 21 -4.35 -8.79 -8.80
CA GLN A 21 -4.41 -10.25 -8.87
C GLN A 21 -3.04 -10.90 -9.17
N ASP A 22 -2.14 -10.19 -9.83
CA ASP A 22 -0.76 -10.61 -10.10
C ASP A 22 0.23 -10.30 -8.96
N GLY A 23 -0.27 -9.79 -7.83
CA GLY A 23 0.54 -9.44 -6.65
C GLY A 23 1.21 -8.07 -6.73
N MET A 24 1.03 -7.31 -7.81
CA MET A 24 1.58 -5.97 -7.93
C MET A 24 0.79 -4.96 -7.08
N ILE A 25 1.46 -3.90 -6.63
CA ILE A 25 0.90 -2.89 -5.74
C ILE A 25 0.85 -1.56 -6.49
N GLY A 26 -0.33 -0.93 -6.49
CA GLY A 26 -0.50 0.40 -7.08
C GLY A 26 0.41 1.43 -6.42
N ALA A 27 0.91 2.40 -7.20
CA ALA A 27 1.90 3.38 -6.77
C ALA A 27 1.47 4.16 -5.51
N GLY A 28 0.19 4.56 -5.44
CA GLY A 28 -0.39 5.29 -4.31
C GLY A 28 -0.41 4.43 -3.04
N ILE A 29 -1.04 3.25 -3.12
CA ILE A 29 -1.11 2.29 -2.01
C ILE A 29 0.29 1.92 -1.50
N PHE A 30 1.25 1.68 -2.41
CA PHE A 30 2.63 1.41 -2.01
C PHE A 30 3.21 2.58 -1.21
N GLY A 31 3.02 3.82 -1.68
CA GLY A 31 3.49 5.02 -0.98
C GLY A 31 2.88 5.19 0.40
N GLU A 32 1.57 4.91 0.54
CA GLU A 32 0.87 4.99 1.83
C GLU A 32 1.38 3.94 2.81
N MET A 33 1.51 2.69 2.36
CA MET A 33 2.03 1.61 3.21
C MET A 33 3.50 1.83 3.59
N GLN A 34 4.30 2.40 2.68
CA GLN A 34 5.69 2.75 2.94
C GLN A 34 5.78 3.80 4.03
N PHE A 35 5.01 4.89 3.91
CA PHE A 35 4.96 5.94 4.93
C PHE A 35 4.59 5.39 6.32
N LEU A 36 3.57 4.53 6.40
CA LEU A 36 3.15 3.91 7.65
C LEU A 36 4.23 2.98 8.21
N SER A 37 4.86 2.16 7.37
CA SER A 37 5.95 1.27 7.75
C SER A 37 7.16 2.05 8.28
N ASP A 38 7.56 3.11 7.60
CA ASP A 38 8.69 3.98 7.99
C ASP A 38 8.40 4.72 9.31
N SER A 39 7.12 5.00 9.58
CA SER A 39 6.65 5.56 10.85
C SER A 39 6.51 4.52 11.98
N GLY A 40 6.99 3.29 11.77
CA GLY A 40 6.92 2.19 12.73
C GLY A 40 5.51 1.62 12.94
N LYS A 41 4.55 1.98 12.07
CA LYS A 41 3.18 1.46 12.12
C LYS A 41 3.11 0.08 11.49
N LYS A 42 2.13 -0.70 11.92
CA LYS A 42 1.93 -2.06 11.42
C LYS A 42 1.19 -2.02 10.09
N ILE A 43 1.65 -2.81 9.13
CA ILE A 43 0.99 -2.98 7.84
C ILE A 43 0.63 -4.45 7.59
N TRP A 44 -0.50 -4.66 6.91
CA TRP A 44 -0.99 -5.98 6.51
C TRP A 44 -1.34 -6.00 5.03
N GLN A 45 -1.25 -7.18 4.43
CA GLN A 45 -1.79 -7.47 3.12
C GLN A 45 -2.99 -8.39 3.28
N ILE A 46 -4.11 -8.05 2.63
CA ILE A 46 -5.19 -9.00 2.39
C ILE A 46 -5.07 -9.52 0.95
N ASN A 47 -5.17 -10.83 0.74
CA ASN A 47 -5.16 -11.41 -0.60
C ASN A 47 -6.58 -11.61 -1.16
N HIS A 48 -6.68 -12.03 -2.42
CA HIS A 48 -7.97 -12.30 -3.09
C HIS A 48 -8.73 -13.51 -2.51
N TYR A 49 -8.10 -14.29 -1.63
CA TYR A 49 -8.72 -15.37 -0.86
C TYR A 49 -9.18 -14.92 0.54
N LYS A 50 -9.12 -13.61 0.83
CA LYS A 50 -9.49 -12.99 2.12
C LYS A 50 -8.56 -13.37 3.28
N GLU A 51 -7.37 -13.87 2.97
CA GLU A 51 -6.35 -14.17 3.97
C GLU A 51 -5.56 -12.90 4.27
N ILE A 52 -5.37 -12.61 5.55
CA ILE A 52 -4.64 -11.43 6.02
C ILE A 52 -3.28 -11.88 6.54
N SER A 53 -2.21 -11.32 5.98
CA SER A 53 -0.83 -11.55 6.43
C SER A 53 -0.18 -10.25 6.86
N ARG A 54 0.57 -10.29 7.97
CA ARG A 54 1.35 -9.13 8.41
C ARG A 54 2.57 -8.98 7.51
N ILE A 55 2.82 -7.76 7.07
CA ILE A 55 3.97 -7.42 6.24
C ILE A 55 4.99 -6.71 7.12
N PHE A 56 6.25 -7.15 7.03
CA PHE A 56 7.35 -6.54 7.77
C PHE A 56 8.16 -5.59 6.88
N ASN A 57 8.28 -5.90 5.59
CA ASN A 57 8.99 -5.10 4.59
C ASN A 57 8.18 -5.08 3.29
N LEU A 58 8.07 -3.92 2.66
CA LEU A 58 7.51 -3.79 1.32
C LEU A 58 8.55 -4.18 0.26
N ASP A 59 8.11 -4.95 -0.72
CA ASP A 59 8.96 -5.37 -1.84
C ASP A 59 8.88 -4.34 -2.97
N LEU A 60 9.95 -3.57 -3.16
CA LEU A 60 10.04 -2.53 -4.18
C LEU A 60 9.85 -3.08 -5.60
N THR A 61 10.13 -4.37 -5.84
CA THR A 61 9.93 -4.98 -7.17
C THR A 61 8.45 -5.12 -7.53
N LYS A 62 7.55 -5.07 -6.53
CA LYS A 62 6.09 -5.15 -6.71
C LYS A 62 5.43 -3.80 -6.90
N LYS A 63 6.17 -2.69 -6.78
CA LYS A 63 5.63 -1.34 -6.94
C LYS A 63 5.40 -1.04 -8.42
N LEU A 64 4.16 -0.70 -8.77
CA LEU A 64 3.84 -0.18 -10.09
C LEU A 64 4.20 1.31 -10.22
N SER A 65 4.46 1.73 -11.45
CA SER A 65 4.45 3.15 -11.82
C SER A 65 3.03 3.74 -11.67
N VAL A 66 2.92 5.06 -11.64
CA VAL A 66 1.61 5.74 -11.60
C VAL A 66 0.82 5.43 -12.87
N GLU A 67 1.51 5.41 -14.01
CA GLU A 67 0.96 5.11 -15.32
C GLU A 67 0.41 3.69 -15.40
N ASP A 68 1.18 2.69 -14.94
CA ASP A 68 0.74 1.29 -14.98
C ASP A 68 -0.32 0.98 -13.93
N THR A 69 -0.32 1.71 -12.81
CA THR A 69 -1.43 1.67 -11.85
C THR A 69 -2.72 2.13 -12.52
N ARG A 70 -2.70 3.25 -13.25
CA ARG A 70 -3.88 3.79 -13.94
C ARG A 70 -4.42 2.82 -15.00
N LYS A 71 -3.55 2.19 -15.81
CA LYS A 71 -3.95 1.19 -16.83
C LYS A 71 -4.66 -0.04 -16.29
N ARG A 72 -4.58 -0.30 -14.98
CA ARG A 72 -5.20 -1.47 -14.32
C ARG A 72 -6.50 -1.12 -13.60
N VAL A 73 -6.73 0.16 -13.33
CA VAL A 73 -7.92 0.67 -12.65
C VAL A 73 -8.97 1.13 -13.66
N TYR A 74 -8.53 1.65 -14.80
CA TYR A 74 -9.34 2.11 -15.93
C TYR A 74 -9.14 1.20 -17.13
#